data_AF-A0A383ERD3-F1
#
_entry.id   AF-A0A383ERD3-F1
#
_cell.length_a   1.000
_cell.length_b   1.000
_cell.length_c   1.000
_cell.angle_alpha   90.00
_cell.angle_beta   90.00
_cell.angle_gamma   90.00
#
_symmetry.space_group_name_H-M   'P 1'
#
loop_
_entity.id
_entity.type
_entity.pdbx_description
1 polymer ?
#
loop_
_entity_poly.entity_id
_entity_poly.type
_entity_poly.pdbx_seq_one_letter_code
_entity_poly.pdbx_strand_id
1 'polypeptide(L)' 'MKFSNPLYDDITYLKGVGPKRAKQLKAYGIEIISDLLYYIPRKYLDRTNIKNINQTKIGEQ' A
#
# COMPACT_ATOMS: atom_id res chain seq x y z
N MET A 1 6.05 7.48 -29.80
CA MET A 1 5.06 7.60 -28.70
C MET A 1 5.79 8.18 -27.49
N LYS A 2 5.34 9.32 -26.96
CA LYS A 2 5.90 9.86 -25.71
C LYS A 2 5.25 9.11 -24.56
N PHE A 3 6.01 8.30 -23.84
CA PHE A 3 5.56 7.76 -22.56
C PHE A 3 5.62 8.92 -21.56
N SER A 4 4.47 9.50 -21.22
CA SER A 4 4.37 10.35 -20.02
C SER A 4 4.84 9.50 -18.84
N ASN A 5 5.79 10.00 -18.06
CA ASN A 5 6.32 9.25 -16.93
C ASN A 5 5.38 9.44 -15.72
N PRO A 6 4.52 8.47 -15.38
CA PRO A 6 3.50 8.65 -14.34
C PRO A 6 4.11 8.67 -12.93
N LEU A 7 5.39 8.31 -12.78
CA LEU A 7 6.04 8.21 -11.48
C LEU A 7 6.05 9.53 -10.70
N TYR A 8 6.02 10.66 -11.42
CA TYR A 8 6.03 12.00 -10.84
C TYR A 8 4.64 12.65 -10.77
N ASP A 9 3.58 11.93 -11.15
CA ASP A 9 2.21 12.41 -11.01
C ASP A 9 1.79 12.38 -9.53
N ASP A 10 0.87 13.26 -9.17
CA ASP A 10 0.26 13.28 -7.83
C ASP A 10 -0.42 11.93 -7.53
N ILE A 11 -0.31 11.50 -6.28
CA ILE A 11 -0.82 10.21 -5.81
C ILE A 11 -2.32 10.00 -6.08
N THR A 12 -3.10 11.08 -6.25
CA THR A 12 -4.53 11.03 -6.62
C THR A 12 -4.80 10.48 -8.01
N TYR A 13 -3.84 10.56 -8.95
CA TYR A 13 -3.98 9.98 -10.29
C TYR A 13 -3.91 8.45 -10.27
N LEU A 14 -3.38 7.86 -9.20
CA LEU A 14 -3.35 6.42 -9.04
C LEU A 14 -4.77 5.88 -8.86
N LYS A 15 -5.19 4.99 -9.77
CA LYS A 15 -6.50 4.34 -9.72
C LYS A 15 -6.73 3.69 -8.34
N GLY A 16 -7.83 4.09 -7.69
CA GLY A 16 -8.18 3.60 -6.35
C GLY A 16 -7.74 4.51 -5.19
N VAL A 17 -6.99 5.59 -5.48
CA VAL A 17 -6.67 6.65 -4.52
C VAL A 17 -7.65 7.82 -4.71
N GLY A 18 -8.78 7.76 -4.00
CA GLY A 18 -9.69 8.91 -3.90
C GLY A 18 -9.17 9.99 -2.95
N PRO A 19 -9.84 11.16 -2.86
CA PRO A 19 -9.40 12.31 -2.06
C PRO A 19 -9.18 11.98 -0.58
N LYS A 20 -10.00 11.10 -0.01
CA LYS A 20 -9.85 10.62 1.37
C LYS A 20 -8.55 9.83 1.59
N ARG A 21 -8.21 8.93 0.66
CA ARG A 21 -6.99 8.13 0.72
C ARG A 21 -5.76 8.98 0.42
N ALA A 22 -5.86 9.88 -0.56
CA ALA A 22 -4.78 10.83 -0.86
C ALA A 22 -4.41 11.67 0.36
N LYS A 23 -5.39 12.22 1.09
CA LYS A 23 -5.12 12.96 2.33
C LYS A 23 -4.36 12.13 3.38
N GLN A 24 -4.69 10.85 3.51
CA GLN A 24 -3.99 9.95 4.43
C GLN A 24 -2.57 9.66 3.96
N LEU A 25 -2.38 9.35 2.67
CA LEU A 25 -1.06 9.06 2.08
C LEU A 25 -0.13 10.28 2.19
N LYS A 26 -0.63 11.48 1.86
CA LYS A 26 0.10 12.74 1.99
C LYS A 26 0.50 13.03 3.44
N ALA A 27 -0.36 12.70 4.40
CA ALA A 27 -0.02 12.81 5.83
C ALA A 27 1.12 11.86 6.26
N TYR A 28 1.39 10.79 5.51
CA TYR A 28 2.54 9.91 5.67
C TYR A 28 3.73 10.27 4.77
N GLY A 29 3.69 11.44 4.10
CA GLY A 29 4.76 11.91 3.21
C GLY A 29 4.77 11.28 1.82
N ILE A 30 3.66 10.68 1.39
CA ILE A 30 3.50 10.07 0.06
C ILE A 30 2.71 11.05 -0.81
N GLU A 31 3.41 11.86 -1.61
CA GLU A 31 2.82 12.90 -2.44
C GLU A 31 2.68 12.47 -3.90
N ILE A 32 3.70 11.75 -4.42
CA ILE A 32 3.75 11.27 -5.80
C ILE A 32 3.82 9.74 -5.87
N ILE A 33 3.57 9.19 -7.06
CA ILE A 33 3.55 7.74 -7.27
C ILE A 33 4.90 7.09 -6.92
N SER A 34 6.04 7.75 -7.18
CA SER A 34 7.35 7.21 -6.80
C SER A 34 7.52 7.04 -5.29
N ASP A 35 6.95 7.92 -4.48
CA ASP A 35 7.07 7.84 -3.01
C ASP A 35 6.43 6.55 -2.51
N LEU A 36 5.28 6.17 -3.09
CA LEU A 36 4.58 4.95 -2.73
C LEU A 36 5.40 3.70 -3.06
N LEU A 37 6.14 3.69 -4.16
CA LEU A 37 6.97 2.55 -4.56
C LEU A 37 8.14 2.32 -3.60
N TYR A 38 8.71 3.39 -3.06
CA TYR A 38 9.81 3.32 -2.09
C TYR A 38 9.33 3.27 -0.64
N TYR A 39 8.01 3.35 -0.41
CA TYR A 39 7.40 3.16 0.91
C TYR A 39 7.23 1.66 1.23
N ILE A 40 8.30 1.04 1.74
CA ILE A 40 8.35 -0.40 2.00
C ILE A 40 7.36 -0.80 3.12
N PRO A 41 6.65 -1.93 2.99
CA PRO A 41 5.78 -2.43 4.05
C PRO A 41 6.54 -2.67 5.37
N ARG A 42 5.93 -2.27 6.49
CA ARG A 42 6.50 -2.47 7.83
C ARG A 42 6.71 -3.95 8.19
N LYS A 43 5.80 -4.82 7.76
CA LYS A 43 5.83 -6.26 8.01
C LYS A 43 5.14 -6.97 6.84
N TYR A 44 5.71 -8.09 6.42
CA TYR A 44 5.05 -9.04 5.54
C TYR A 44 4.34 -10.10 6.41
N LEU A 45 3.02 -10.26 6.21
CA LEU A 45 2.24 -11.31 6.87
C LEU A 45 2.05 -12.44 5.87
N ASP A 46 2.71 -13.57 6.10
CA ASP A 46 2.53 -14.77 5.28
C ASP A 46 1.21 -15.46 5.65
N ARG A 47 0.31 -15.57 4.67
CA ARG A 47 -1.01 -16.22 4.80
C ARG A 47 -1.12 -17.53 4.01
N THR A 48 0.02 -18.11 3.63
CA THR A 48 0.06 -19.37 2.85
C THR A 48 -0.48 -20.56 3.65
N ASN A 49 -0.29 -20.56 4.97
CA ASN A 49 -0.74 -21.63 5.84
C ASN A 49 -2.14 -21.34 6.41
N ILE A 50 -3.16 -21.97 5.82
CA ILE A 50 -4.54 -21.86 6.28
C ILE A 50 -4.76 -22.93 7.37
N LYS A 51 -4.99 -22.48 8.61
CA LYS A 51 -5.31 -23.34 9.75
C LYS A 51 -6.80 -23.31 10.05
N ASN A 52 -7.34 -24.45 10.49
CA ASN A 52 -8.68 -24.49 11.04
C ASN A 52 -8.73 -23.82 12.41
N ILE A 53 -9.91 -23.36 12.83
CA ILE A 53 -10.10 -22.64 14.10
C ILE A 53 -9.59 -23.45 15.30
N ASN A 54 -9.73 -24.78 15.28
CA ASN A 54 -9.24 -25.65 16.37
C ASN A 54 -7.71 -25.85 16.39
N GLN A 55 -6.98 -25.36 15.39
CA GLN A 55 -5.52 -25.49 15.26
C GLN A 55 -4.78 -24.18 15.57
N THR A 56 -5.50 -23.09 15.86
CA THR A 56 -4.91 -21.78 16.18
C THR A 56 -4.38 -21.76 17.61
N LYS A 57 -3.23 -21.12 17.84
CA LYS A 57 -2.70 -20.88 19.18
C LYS A 57 -3.10 -19.51 19.70
N ILE A 58 -3.28 -19.38 21.02
CA ILE A 58 -3.57 -18.09 21.67
C ILE A 58 -2.43 -17.12 21.38
N GLY A 59 -2.77 -15.94 20.85
CA GLY A 59 -1.80 -14.89 20.50
C GLY A 59 -1.14 -15.07 19.12
N GLU A 60 -1.50 -16.10 18.37
CA GLU A 60 -1.10 -16.26 16.97
C GLU A 60 -1.86 -15.23 16.10
N GLN A 61 -1.13 -14.52 15.22
CA GLN A 61 -1.66 -13.49 14.30
C GLN A 61 -2.12 -14.08 12.97
#